data_AF-A0A5N4WS70-F1
#
_entry.id   AF-A0A5N4WS70-F1
#
_cell.length_a   1.000
_cell.length_b   1.000
_cell.length_c   1.000
_cell.angle_alpha   90.00
_cell.angle_beta   90.00
_cell.angle_gamma   90.00
#
_symmetry.space_group_name_H-M   'P 1'
#
loop_
_entity.id
_entity.type
_entity.pdbx_description
1 polymer ?
#
loop_
_entity_poly.entity_id
_entity_poly.type
_entity_poly.pdbx_seq_one_letter_code
_entity_poly.pdbx_strand_id
1 'polypeptide(L)'
;MKSQFSRKLAFIAEKETAFKLLLISLLLLQSAFTFADGVKAVWYRYYDSKGVANISTSVTPNHIRYGYEALDRNMQVIKRNRPYNAETEEKKAPQRAAQAKQREADLRLKRAYTNSQVATQKRNDALAYLKKQISFQQDQLKQLQSDRIVFKRQEMEYLRKGDPVPAILKSNLNNNAANISNKKEQIQTLQTNYHNTQAEYANIIARLKAMEN
;
A
#
# COMPACT_ATOMS: atom_id res chain seq x y z
N MET A 1 -4.17 -63.04 -42.52
CA MET A 1 -4.24 -61.60 -42.19
C MET A 1 -3.64 -61.20 -40.83
N LYS A 2 -2.70 -61.96 -40.22
CA LYS A 2 -2.10 -61.60 -38.91
C LYS A 2 -0.71 -60.92 -38.96
N SER A 3 -0.10 -60.76 -40.15
CA SER A 3 1.32 -60.35 -40.25
C SER A 3 1.58 -58.84 -40.29
N GLN A 4 0.60 -58.03 -40.72
CA GLN A 4 0.78 -56.57 -40.89
C GLN A 4 0.50 -55.79 -39.60
N PHE A 5 -0.45 -56.27 -38.78
CA PHE A 5 -0.88 -55.59 -37.55
C PHE A 5 0.16 -55.72 -36.42
N SER A 6 0.77 -56.90 -36.26
CA SER A 6 1.81 -57.15 -35.26
C SER A 6 3.10 -56.36 -35.54
N ARG A 7 3.46 -56.17 -36.83
CA ARG A 7 4.61 -55.34 -37.22
C ARG A 7 4.37 -53.84 -36.94
N LYS A 8 3.15 -53.35 -37.15
CA LYS A 8 2.79 -51.95 -36.82
C LYS A 8 2.78 -51.68 -35.32
N LEU A 9 2.29 -52.63 -34.51
CA LEU A 9 2.31 -52.51 -33.05
C LEU A 9 3.73 -52.52 -32.47
N ALA A 10 4.61 -53.40 -32.99
CA ALA A 10 6.02 -53.44 -32.59
C ALA A 10 6.76 -52.13 -32.94
N PHE A 11 6.51 -51.57 -34.14
CA PHE A 11 7.11 -50.29 -34.57
C PHE A 11 6.63 -49.09 -33.72
N ILE A 12 5.35 -49.05 -33.33
CA ILE A 12 4.81 -48.00 -32.45
C ILE A 12 5.38 -48.11 -31.03
N ALA A 13 5.51 -49.34 -30.51
CA ALA A 13 6.13 -49.60 -29.21
C ALA A 13 7.62 -49.21 -29.19
N GLU A 14 8.38 -49.54 -30.24
CA GLU A 14 9.77 -49.10 -30.40
C GLU A 14 9.89 -47.58 -30.42
N LYS A 15 9.01 -46.90 -31.17
CA LYS A 15 9.00 -45.43 -31.28
C LYS A 15 8.65 -44.75 -29.96
N GLU A 16 7.73 -45.32 -29.17
CA GLU A 16 7.43 -44.85 -27.81
C GLU A 16 8.59 -45.09 -26.84
N THR A 17 9.24 -46.26 -26.89
CA THR A 17 10.40 -46.54 -26.04
C THR A 17 11.59 -45.65 -26.40
N ALA A 18 11.83 -45.40 -27.69
CA ALA A 18 12.85 -44.47 -28.16
C ALA A 18 12.53 -43.03 -27.75
N PHE A 19 11.27 -42.60 -27.84
CA PHE A 19 10.86 -41.26 -27.41
C PHE A 19 10.95 -41.08 -25.89
N LYS A 20 10.59 -42.12 -25.10
CA LYS A 20 10.75 -42.14 -23.64
C LYS A 20 12.23 -42.16 -23.22
N LEU A 21 13.08 -42.93 -23.90
CA LEU A 21 14.53 -42.93 -23.68
C LEU A 21 15.15 -41.58 -24.08
N LEU A 22 14.67 -40.95 -25.15
CA LEU A 22 15.14 -39.63 -25.58
C LEU A 22 14.69 -38.53 -24.60
N LEU A 23 13.47 -38.60 -24.06
CA LEU A 23 12.99 -37.74 -22.97
C LEU A 23 13.76 -37.93 -21.66
N ILE A 24 14.09 -39.17 -21.28
CA ILE A 24 14.90 -39.46 -20.10
C ILE A 24 16.34 -38.96 -20.30
N SER A 25 16.90 -39.10 -21.52
CA SER A 25 18.23 -38.55 -21.83
C SER A 25 18.25 -37.02 -21.83
N LEU A 26 17.16 -36.37 -22.26
CA LEU A 26 17.01 -34.92 -22.23
C LEU A 26 16.80 -34.39 -20.80
N LEU A 27 16.14 -35.16 -19.93
CA LEU A 27 15.95 -34.83 -18.53
C LEU A 27 17.24 -35.01 -17.70
N LEU A 28 18.09 -35.97 -18.05
CA LEU A 28 19.40 -36.18 -17.42
C LEU A 28 20.44 -35.12 -17.84
N LEU A 29 20.30 -34.54 -19.03
CA LEU A 29 21.21 -33.50 -19.54
C LEU A 29 21.07 -32.11 -18.86
N GLN A 30 20.03 -31.89 -18.04
CA GLN A 30 19.82 -30.59 -17.37
C GLN A 30 20.50 -30.47 -15.99
N SER A 31 21.26 -31.48 -15.56
CA SER A 31 21.85 -31.54 -14.21
C SER A 31 23.32 -31.14 -14.13
N ALA A 32 23.81 -30.33 -15.08
CA ALA A 32 25.13 -29.70 -14.99
C ALA A 32 25.01 -28.17 -14.82
N PHE A 33 24.25 -27.72 -13.81
CA PHE A 33 24.53 -26.40 -13.25
C PHE A 33 25.80 -26.52 -12.43
N THR A 34 26.94 -26.21 -13.05
CA THR A 34 28.16 -25.93 -12.31
C THR A 34 27.86 -24.77 -11.37
N PHE A 35 27.79 -25.05 -10.07
CA PHE A 35 27.87 -24.01 -9.05
C PHE A 35 29.23 -23.34 -9.21
N ALA A 36 29.27 -22.21 -9.93
CA ALA A 36 30.41 -21.32 -9.86
C ALA A 36 30.49 -20.84 -8.41
N ASP A 37 31.43 -21.39 -7.64
CA ASP A 37 31.72 -20.92 -6.30
C ASP A 37 32.08 -19.44 -6.45
N GLY A 38 31.17 -18.57 -6.00
CA GLY A 38 31.27 -17.13 -6.27
C GLY A 38 32.62 -16.62 -5.81
N VAL A 39 33.25 -15.74 -6.61
CA VAL A 39 34.56 -15.19 -6.30
C VAL A 39 34.47 -14.46 -4.95
N LYS A 40 35.03 -15.08 -3.90
CA LYS A 40 34.98 -14.59 -2.52
C LYS A 40 36.24 -13.79 -2.21
N ALA A 41 36.04 -12.66 -1.52
CA ALA A 41 37.15 -11.89 -0.97
C ALA A 41 37.88 -12.71 0.10
N VAL A 42 39.19 -12.82 -0.03
CA VAL A 42 40.06 -13.45 0.97
C VAL A 42 40.98 -12.42 1.62
N TRP A 43 41.36 -11.38 0.88
CA TRP A 43 42.20 -10.30 1.37
C TRP A 43 41.58 -8.94 1.10
N TYR A 44 41.95 -7.97 1.92
CA TYR A 44 41.57 -6.58 1.78
C TYR A 44 42.85 -5.75 1.77
N ARG A 45 42.96 -4.85 0.79
CA ARG A 45 44.13 -3.99 0.61
C ARG A 45 43.72 -2.53 0.62
N TYR A 46 44.41 -1.69 1.39
CA TYR A 46 44.33 -0.24 1.23
C TYR A 46 45.71 0.37 0.98
N TYR A 47 45.71 1.58 0.46
CA TYR A 47 46.91 2.40 0.32
C TYR A 47 46.85 3.50 1.38
N ASP A 48 47.89 3.62 2.20
CA ASP A 48 47.99 4.72 3.14
C ASP A 48 48.33 6.05 2.43
N SER A 49 48.45 7.14 3.18
CA SER A 49 48.78 8.46 2.62
C SER A 49 50.17 8.54 1.98
N LYS A 50 51.03 7.54 2.19
CA LYS A 50 52.36 7.42 1.57
C LYS A 50 52.36 6.48 0.35
N GLY A 51 51.21 5.92 -0.01
CA GLY A 51 51.06 4.97 -1.12
C GLY A 51 51.50 3.54 -0.78
N VAL A 52 51.68 3.21 0.50
CA VAL A 52 52.10 1.86 0.92
C VAL A 52 50.88 0.95 0.99
N ALA A 53 50.97 -0.19 0.30
CA ALA A 53 49.94 -1.22 0.32
C ALA A 53 49.94 -1.97 1.65
N ASN A 54 48.80 -1.92 2.35
CA ASN A 54 48.56 -2.64 3.59
C ASN A 54 47.47 -3.69 3.33
N ILE A 55 47.75 -4.96 3.64
CA ILE A 55 46.86 -6.09 3.36
C ILE A 55 46.46 -6.78 4.66
N SER A 56 45.18 -7.10 4.82
CA SER A 56 44.67 -7.92 5.92
C SER A 56 43.56 -8.87 5.47
N THR A 57 43.30 -9.90 6.27
CA THR A 57 42.19 -10.86 6.05
C THR A 57 40.83 -10.28 6.44
N SER A 58 40.80 -9.11 7.09
CA SER A 58 39.57 -8.42 7.52
C SER A 58 39.64 -6.92 7.19
N VAL A 59 38.48 -6.28 7.08
CA VAL A 59 38.37 -4.83 6.83
C VAL A 59 38.60 -4.08 8.15
N THR A 60 39.64 -3.24 8.20
CA THR A 60 39.96 -2.41 9.37
C THR A 60 39.45 -0.97 9.21
N PRO A 61 39.40 -0.14 10.28
CA PRO A 61 39.04 1.27 10.16
C PRO A 61 39.89 2.05 9.15
N ASN A 62 41.17 1.70 8.98
CA ASN A 62 42.03 2.33 7.97
C ASN A 62 41.60 1.99 6.54
N HIS A 63 41.15 0.75 6.29
CA HIS A 63 40.57 0.38 5.00
C HIS A 63 39.34 1.24 4.67
N ILE A 64 38.47 1.46 5.66
CA ILE A 64 37.30 2.32 5.51
C ILE A 64 37.73 3.77 5.25
N ARG A 65 38.72 4.28 5.98
CA ARG A 65 39.22 5.65 5.87
C ARG A 65 39.85 5.97 4.52
N TYR A 66 40.69 5.08 3.99
CA TYR A 66 41.45 5.31 2.76
C TYR A 66 40.80 4.70 1.52
N GLY A 67 39.74 3.93 1.69
CA GLY A 67 39.22 3.06 0.64
C GLY A 67 40.07 1.82 0.51
N TYR A 68 39.49 0.74 0.00
CA TYR A 68 40.17 -0.54 -0.08
C TYR A 68 39.72 -1.37 -1.26
N GLU A 69 40.54 -2.32 -1.62
CA GLU A 69 40.27 -3.32 -2.63
C GLU A 69 40.05 -4.66 -1.95
N ALA A 70 38.94 -5.32 -2.27
CA ALA A 70 38.75 -6.72 -1.94
C ALA A 70 39.46 -7.56 -3.01
N LEU A 71 40.21 -8.54 -2.55
CA LEU A 71 41.07 -9.39 -3.37
C LEU A 71 40.68 -10.87 -3.19
N ASP A 72 40.80 -11.66 -4.25
CA ASP A 72 40.60 -13.12 -4.19
C ASP A 72 41.83 -13.86 -3.64
N ARG A 73 41.79 -15.20 -3.66
CA ARG A 73 42.92 -16.06 -3.24
C ARG A 73 44.21 -15.83 -4.04
N ASN A 74 44.09 -15.36 -5.28
CA ASN A 74 45.19 -15.12 -6.20
C ASN A 74 45.67 -13.66 -6.16
N MET A 75 45.25 -12.88 -5.15
CA MET A 75 45.57 -11.45 -5.02
C MET A 75 45.05 -10.58 -6.18
N GLN A 76 44.01 -11.03 -6.87
CA GLN A 76 43.35 -10.26 -7.92
C GLN A 76 42.23 -9.40 -7.34
N VAL A 77 42.12 -8.15 -7.80
CA VAL A 77 41.09 -7.22 -7.32
C VAL A 77 39.73 -7.63 -7.86
N ILE A 78 38.81 -7.93 -6.95
CA ILE A 78 37.44 -8.32 -7.29
C ILE A 78 36.43 -7.19 -7.02
N LYS A 79 36.78 -6.24 -6.15
CA LYS A 79 35.96 -5.07 -5.86
C LYS A 79 36.81 -3.92 -5.33
N ARG A 80 36.51 -2.69 -5.75
CA ARG A 80 37.10 -1.46 -5.18
C ARG A 80 36.06 -0.69 -4.39
N ASN A 81 36.35 -0.38 -3.13
CA ASN A 81 35.54 0.40 -2.22
C ASN A 81 36.18 1.77 -2.02
N ARG A 82 35.36 2.82 -2.13
CA ARG A 82 35.82 4.20 -1.97
C ARG A 82 36.15 4.53 -0.50
N PRO A 83 37.04 5.51 -0.26
CA PRO A 83 37.24 6.07 1.06
C PRO A 83 35.94 6.58 1.66
N TYR A 84 35.76 6.37 2.96
CA TYR A 84 34.65 6.92 3.73
C TYR A 84 34.79 8.43 3.85
N ASN A 85 33.72 9.16 3.48
CA ASN A 85 33.67 10.60 3.58
C ASN A 85 32.49 11.01 4.48
N ALA A 86 32.81 11.41 5.72
CA ALA A 86 31.85 11.77 6.75
C ALA A 86 30.94 12.94 6.31
N GLU A 87 31.47 13.96 5.64
CA GLU A 87 30.70 15.12 5.18
C GLU A 87 29.66 14.73 4.13
N THR A 88 30.02 13.81 3.22
CA THR A 88 29.06 13.32 2.22
C THR A 88 27.98 12.44 2.83
N GLU A 89 28.30 11.67 3.87
CA GLU A 89 27.33 10.84 4.58
C GLU A 89 26.40 11.67 5.46
N GLU A 90 26.90 12.73 6.08
CA GLU A 90 26.09 13.68 6.84
C GLU A 90 25.10 14.42 5.93
N LYS A 91 25.53 14.86 4.74
CA LYS A 91 24.64 15.45 3.73
C LYS A 91 23.57 14.48 3.21
N LYS A 92 23.89 13.19 3.11
CA LYS A 92 22.94 12.15 2.67
C LYS A 92 22.07 11.59 3.79
N ALA A 93 22.44 11.78 5.05
CA ALA A 93 21.68 11.33 6.21
C ALA A 93 20.21 11.78 6.21
N PRO A 94 19.85 13.06 5.96
CA PRO A 94 18.45 13.47 5.93
C PRO A 94 17.67 12.80 4.80
N GLN A 95 18.28 12.61 3.62
CA GLN A 95 17.66 11.90 2.50
C GLN A 95 17.41 10.43 2.84
N ARG A 96 18.40 9.74 3.44
CA ARG A 96 18.24 8.35 3.91
C ARG A 96 17.13 8.23 4.96
N ALA A 97 17.07 9.17 5.91
CA ALA A 97 16.04 9.21 6.94
C ALA A 97 14.65 9.44 6.34
N ALA A 98 14.51 10.37 5.39
CA ALA A 98 13.25 10.63 4.69
C ALA A 98 12.78 9.40 3.89
N GLN A 99 13.68 8.75 3.16
CA GLN A 99 13.36 7.51 2.44
C GLN A 99 12.97 6.37 3.39
N ALA A 100 13.64 6.24 4.55
CA ALA A 100 13.27 5.24 5.54
C ALA A 100 11.86 5.48 6.09
N LYS A 101 11.52 6.73 6.44
CA LYS A 101 10.17 7.12 6.87
C LYS A 101 9.12 6.84 5.79
N GLN A 102 9.42 7.14 4.54
CA GLN A 102 8.52 6.87 3.42
C GLN A 102 8.29 5.36 3.24
N ARG A 103 9.35 4.55 3.26
CA ARG A 103 9.24 3.08 3.19
C ARG A 103 8.41 2.53 4.35
N GLU A 104 8.59 3.07 5.55
CA GLU A 104 7.79 2.66 6.70
C GLU A 104 6.31 3.01 6.53
N ALA A 105 6.00 4.22 6.08
CA ALA A 105 4.62 4.65 5.79
C ALA A 105 3.97 3.78 4.71
N ASP A 106 4.71 3.46 3.65
CA ASP A 106 4.28 2.58 2.57
C ASP A 106 3.97 1.17 3.06
N LEU A 107 4.83 0.60 3.91
CA LEU A 107 4.62 -0.70 4.53
C LEU A 107 3.38 -0.68 5.43
N ARG A 108 3.15 0.41 6.17
CA ARG A 108 1.92 0.57 6.98
C ARG A 108 0.67 0.60 6.09
N LEU A 109 0.70 1.32 4.96
CA LEU A 109 -0.40 1.34 4.00
C LEU A 109 -0.68 -0.05 3.41
N LYS A 110 0.37 -0.78 2.99
CA LYS A 110 0.23 -2.15 2.48
C LYS A 110 -0.31 -3.10 3.54
N ARG A 111 0.06 -2.97 4.82
CA ARG A 111 -0.52 -3.78 5.90
C ARG A 111 -2.00 -3.46 6.14
N ALA A 112 -2.38 -2.18 6.11
CA ALA A 112 -3.76 -1.77 6.39
C ALA A 112 -4.73 -2.12 5.26
N TYR A 113 -4.28 -2.03 4.01
CA TYR A 113 -5.15 -2.12 2.84
C TYR A 113 -4.80 -3.25 1.88
N THR A 114 -3.65 -3.92 2.01
CA THR A 114 -3.12 -4.92 1.07
C THR A 114 -2.81 -4.37 -0.31
N ASN A 115 -3.80 -3.84 -1.04
CA ASN A 115 -3.70 -3.28 -2.38
C ASN A 115 -4.68 -2.12 -2.60
N SER A 116 -4.56 -1.45 -3.74
CA SER A 116 -5.39 -0.29 -4.12
C SER A 116 -6.87 -0.63 -4.33
N GLN A 117 -7.19 -1.86 -4.73
CA GLN A 117 -8.57 -2.32 -4.93
C GLN A 117 -9.31 -2.48 -3.59
N VAL A 118 -8.67 -3.08 -2.59
CA VAL A 118 -9.22 -3.22 -1.24
C VAL A 118 -9.42 -1.85 -0.59
N ALA A 119 -8.47 -0.92 -0.76
CA ALA A 119 -8.66 0.47 -0.32
C ALA A 119 -9.86 1.15 -1.01
N THR A 120 -10.06 0.89 -2.31
CA THR A 120 -11.20 1.41 -3.08
C THR A 120 -12.52 0.85 -2.56
N GLN A 121 -12.58 -0.44 -2.25
CA GLN A 121 -13.78 -1.06 -1.67
C GLN A 121 -14.10 -0.46 -0.30
N LYS A 122 -13.11 -0.36 0.60
CA LYS A 122 -13.29 0.25 1.93
C LYS A 122 -13.78 1.70 1.85
N ARG A 123 -13.24 2.48 0.90
CA ARG A 123 -13.74 3.84 0.61
C ARG A 123 -15.23 3.79 0.26
N ASN A 124 -15.61 2.96 -0.71
CA ASN A 124 -16.98 2.88 -1.19
C ASN A 124 -17.95 2.50 -0.07
N ASP A 125 -17.56 1.53 0.78
CA ASP A 125 -18.36 1.11 1.93
C ASP A 125 -18.52 2.25 2.96
N ALA A 126 -17.43 2.95 3.29
CA ALA A 126 -17.46 4.09 4.22
C ALA A 126 -18.33 5.24 3.68
N LEU A 127 -18.19 5.59 2.40
CA LEU A 127 -18.98 6.63 1.76
C LEU A 127 -20.46 6.25 1.66
N ALA A 128 -20.77 4.97 1.38
CA ALA A 128 -22.14 4.46 1.36
C ALA A 128 -22.78 4.56 2.75
N TYR A 129 -22.03 4.23 3.80
CA TYR A 129 -22.50 4.37 5.18
C TYR A 129 -22.79 5.83 5.55
N LEU A 130 -21.87 6.75 5.27
CA LEU A 130 -22.08 8.18 5.51
C LEU A 130 -23.28 8.72 4.71
N LYS A 131 -23.44 8.30 3.46
CA LYS A 131 -24.59 8.70 2.63
C LYS A 131 -25.92 8.23 3.22
N LYS A 132 -25.98 6.99 3.75
CA LYS A 132 -27.17 6.48 4.46
C LYS A 132 -27.48 7.32 5.69
N GLN A 133 -26.47 7.68 6.48
CA GLN A 133 -26.66 8.56 7.64
C GLN A 133 -27.18 9.94 7.21
N ILE A 134 -26.58 10.57 6.20
CA ILE A 134 -27.03 11.87 5.69
C ILE A 134 -28.49 11.80 5.26
N SER A 135 -28.87 10.79 4.47
CA SER A 135 -30.25 10.60 4.02
C SER A 135 -31.21 10.48 5.21
N PHE A 136 -30.86 9.66 6.20
CA PHE A 136 -31.68 9.50 7.41
C PHE A 136 -31.85 10.82 8.17
N GLN A 137 -30.77 11.59 8.34
CA GLN A 137 -30.85 12.90 8.99
C GLN A 137 -31.69 13.90 8.18
N GLN A 138 -31.61 13.86 6.84
CA GLN A 138 -32.42 14.70 5.96
C GLN A 138 -33.90 14.35 6.04
N ASP A 139 -34.26 13.08 6.15
CA ASP A 139 -35.66 12.66 6.29
C ASP A 139 -36.22 13.08 7.66
N GLN A 140 -35.44 12.98 8.73
CA GLN A 140 -35.81 13.55 10.03
C GLN A 140 -36.00 15.08 9.98
N LEU A 141 -35.12 15.79 9.25
CA LEU A 141 -35.25 17.24 9.06
C LEU A 141 -36.55 17.60 8.33
N LYS A 142 -36.90 16.85 7.27
CA LYS A 142 -38.17 17.05 6.54
C LYS A 142 -39.37 16.87 7.46
N GLN A 143 -39.37 15.84 8.31
CA GLN A 143 -40.45 15.64 9.28
C GLN A 143 -40.59 16.83 10.23
N LEU A 144 -39.48 17.30 10.81
CA LEU A 144 -39.50 18.48 11.68
C LEU A 144 -40.01 19.73 10.96
N GLN A 145 -39.67 19.91 9.68
CA GLN A 145 -40.18 21.01 8.88
C GLN A 145 -41.69 20.91 8.63
N SER A 146 -42.22 19.70 8.36
CA SER A 146 -43.65 19.46 8.25
C SER A 146 -44.38 19.75 9.58
N ASP A 147 -43.84 19.29 10.70
CA ASP A 147 -44.41 19.57 12.03
C ASP A 147 -44.45 21.08 12.31
N ARG A 148 -43.40 21.81 11.89
CA ARG A 148 -43.34 23.27 12.03
C ARG A 148 -44.47 23.96 11.29
N ILE A 149 -44.80 23.50 10.07
CA ILE A 149 -45.90 24.05 9.27
C ILE A 149 -47.23 23.85 10.02
N VAL A 150 -47.44 22.67 10.61
CA VAL A 150 -48.64 22.38 11.39
C VAL A 150 -48.73 23.28 12.63
N PHE A 151 -47.66 23.40 13.41
CA PHE A 151 -47.65 24.26 14.60
C PHE A 151 -47.86 25.73 14.25
N LYS A 152 -47.26 26.22 13.16
CA LYS A 152 -47.47 27.59 12.69
C LYS A 152 -48.90 27.83 12.23
N ARG A 153 -49.54 26.86 11.57
CA ARG A 153 -50.97 26.96 11.23
C ARG A 153 -51.84 27.05 12.48
N GLN A 154 -51.57 26.23 13.50
CA GLN A 154 -52.28 26.29 14.77
C GLN A 154 -52.11 27.65 15.45
N GLU A 155 -50.88 28.17 15.49
CA GLU A 155 -50.58 29.50 16.06
C GLU A 155 -51.38 30.59 15.35
N MET A 156 -51.43 30.57 14.03
CA MET A 156 -52.21 31.53 13.23
C MET A 156 -53.72 31.47 13.51
N GLU A 157 -54.28 30.28 13.75
CA GLU A 157 -55.71 30.15 14.09
C GLU A 157 -56.05 30.78 15.45
N TYR A 158 -55.17 30.66 16.46
CA TYR A 158 -55.36 31.35 17.74
C TYR A 158 -55.29 32.86 17.55
N LEU A 159 -54.28 33.35 16.83
CA LEU A 159 -54.11 34.78 16.55
C LEU A 159 -55.32 35.35 15.78
N ARG A 160 -55.88 34.62 14.82
CA ARG A 160 -57.06 35.03 14.05
C ARG A 160 -58.31 35.14 14.92
N LYS A 161 -58.44 34.29 15.95
CA LYS A 161 -59.55 34.33 16.91
C LYS A 161 -59.36 35.40 17.99
N GLY A 162 -58.18 36.02 18.07
CA GLY A 162 -57.81 36.93 19.16
C GLY A 162 -57.49 36.21 20.48
N ASP A 163 -57.35 34.88 20.45
CA ASP A 163 -57.07 34.06 21.61
C ASP A 163 -55.56 34.05 21.92
N PRO A 164 -55.16 33.98 23.19
CA PRO A 164 -53.76 33.80 23.55
C PRO A 164 -53.24 32.43 23.09
N VAL A 165 -52.10 32.42 22.40
CA VAL A 165 -51.43 31.17 21.96
C VAL A 165 -51.03 30.33 23.19
N PRO A 166 -51.45 29.05 23.29
CA PRO A 166 -51.13 28.19 24.42
C PRO A 166 -49.62 28.04 24.67
N ALA A 167 -49.22 27.97 25.95
CA ALA A 167 -47.81 27.83 26.33
C ALA A 167 -47.14 26.57 25.73
N ILE A 168 -47.88 25.46 25.67
CA ILE A 168 -47.41 24.21 25.06
C ILE A 168 -47.08 24.40 23.58
N LEU A 169 -47.92 25.13 22.83
CA LEU A 169 -47.68 25.38 21.40
C LEU A 169 -46.44 26.25 21.18
N LYS A 170 -46.23 27.28 22.03
CA LYS A 170 -45.00 28.08 22.01
C LYS A 170 -43.76 27.23 22.29
N SER A 171 -43.84 26.35 23.29
CA SER A 171 -42.74 25.42 23.61
C SER A 171 -42.43 24.48 22.44
N ASN A 172 -43.46 23.89 21.82
CA ASN A 172 -43.30 23.02 20.66
C ASN A 172 -42.64 23.74 19.48
N LEU A 173 -43.03 24.99 19.20
CA LEU A 173 -42.41 25.82 18.16
C LEU A 173 -40.92 26.08 18.44
N ASN A 174 -40.59 26.41 19.69
CA ASN A 174 -39.20 26.67 20.10
C ASN A 174 -38.34 25.40 20.02
N ASN A 175 -38.84 24.29 20.55
CA ASN A 175 -38.14 22.99 20.52
C ASN A 175 -37.96 22.50 19.08
N ASN A 176 -38.99 22.63 18.25
CA ASN A 176 -38.91 22.29 16.83
C ASN A 176 -37.85 23.13 16.10
N ALA A 177 -37.80 24.45 16.35
CA ALA A 177 -36.80 25.34 15.75
C ALA A 177 -35.37 24.95 16.16
N ALA A 178 -35.15 24.68 17.45
CA ALA A 178 -33.86 24.21 17.97
C ALA A 178 -33.45 22.87 17.33
N ASN A 179 -34.37 21.90 17.26
CA ASN A 179 -34.14 20.60 16.65
C ASN A 179 -33.81 20.70 15.16
N ILE A 180 -34.49 21.59 14.41
CA ILE A 180 -34.16 21.87 13.01
C ILE A 180 -32.74 22.42 12.88
N SER A 181 -32.34 23.36 13.74
CA SER A 181 -30.99 23.93 13.72
C SER A 181 -29.94 22.85 13.96
N ASN A 182 -30.11 22.07 15.04
CA ASN A 182 -29.20 20.98 15.40
C ASN A 182 -29.10 19.93 14.29
N LYS A 183 -30.23 19.60 13.64
CA LYS A 183 -30.24 18.62 12.55
C LYS A 183 -29.46 19.12 11.32
N LYS A 184 -29.60 20.41 10.99
CA LYS A 184 -28.85 21.03 9.89
C LYS A 184 -27.35 20.99 10.14
N GLU A 185 -26.92 21.32 11.36
CA GLU A 185 -25.51 21.23 11.76
C GLU A 185 -24.99 19.80 11.65
N GLN A 186 -25.74 18.81 12.17
CA GLN A 186 -25.38 17.39 12.05
C GLN A 186 -25.23 16.95 10.59
N ILE A 187 -26.14 17.36 9.71
CA ILE A 187 -26.05 17.07 8.27
C ILE A 187 -24.78 17.69 7.68
N GLN A 188 -24.48 18.94 8.03
CA GLN A 188 -23.28 19.63 7.56
C GLN A 188 -22.00 18.93 8.02
N THR A 189 -21.92 18.52 9.29
CA THR A 189 -20.79 17.73 9.80
C THR A 189 -20.63 16.42 9.04
N LEU A 190 -21.72 15.69 8.79
CA LEU A 190 -21.68 14.45 8.01
C LEU A 190 -21.24 14.67 6.56
N GLN A 191 -21.67 15.76 5.92
CA GLN A 191 -21.24 16.14 4.58
C GLN A 191 -19.74 16.47 4.54
N THR A 192 -19.23 17.23 5.51
CA THR A 192 -17.80 17.50 5.65
C THR A 192 -17.02 16.20 5.85
N ASN A 193 -17.50 15.30 6.71
CA ASN A 193 -16.88 14.00 6.94
C ASN A 193 -16.85 13.15 5.67
N TYR A 194 -17.92 13.19 4.86
CA TYR A 194 -17.97 12.52 3.57
C TYR A 194 -16.87 13.03 2.63
N HIS A 195 -16.73 14.34 2.47
CA HIS A 195 -15.71 14.93 1.60
C HIS A 195 -14.28 14.65 2.09
N ASN A 196 -14.04 14.77 3.41
CA ASN A 196 -12.75 14.47 4.01
C ASN A 196 -12.37 13.01 3.82
N THR A 197 -13.31 12.09 4.08
CA THR A 197 -13.11 10.65 3.86
C THR A 197 -12.80 10.37 2.39
N GLN A 198 -13.54 10.98 1.47
CA GLN A 198 -13.32 10.81 0.04
C GLN A 198 -11.91 11.25 -0.38
N ALA A 199 -11.44 12.40 0.11
CA ALA A 199 -10.11 12.93 -0.18
C ALA A 199 -8.99 12.07 0.45
N GLU A 200 -9.16 11.64 1.70
CA GLU A 200 -8.21 10.77 2.40
C GLU A 200 -7.99 9.46 1.63
N TYR A 201 -9.08 8.78 1.27
CA TYR A 201 -8.99 7.54 0.50
C TYR A 201 -8.44 7.77 -0.91
N ALA A 202 -8.70 8.90 -1.56
CA ALA A 202 -8.11 9.22 -2.86
C ALA A 202 -6.57 9.24 -2.78
N ASN A 203 -6.02 9.86 -1.73
CA ASN A 203 -4.58 9.90 -1.48
C ASN A 203 -4.01 8.49 -1.19
N ILE A 204 -4.69 7.71 -0.36
CA ILE A 204 -4.29 6.33 -0.02
C ILE A 204 -4.26 5.46 -1.29
N ILE A 205 -5.32 5.51 -2.10
CA ILE A 205 -5.44 4.73 -3.34
C ILE A 205 -4.36 5.15 -4.35
N ALA A 206 -4.12 6.45 -4.52
CA ALA A 206 -3.08 6.95 -5.41
C ALA A 206 -1.69 6.45 -4.98
N ARG A 207 -1.39 6.49 -3.67
CA ARG A 207 -0.11 5.99 -3.15
C ARG A 207 0.04 4.49 -3.36
N LEU A 208 -1.00 3.70 -3.08
CA LEU A 208 -0.99 2.25 -3.28
C LEU A 208 -0.76 1.88 -4.75
N LYS A 209 -1.46 2.55 -5.69
CA LYS A 209 -1.25 2.33 -7.14
C LYS A 209 0.18 2.63 -7.58
N ALA A 210 0.78 3.71 -7.06
CA ALA A 210 2.18 4.04 -7.36
C ALA A 210 3.18 2.99 -6.84
N MET A 211 2.78 2.11 -5.92
CA MET A 211 3.62 1.02 -5.39
C MET A 211 3.33 -0.35 -6.01
N GLU A 212 2.30 -0.44 -6.86
CA GLU A 212 1.88 -1.65 -7.58
C GLU A 212 2.45 -1.70 -9.00
N ASN A 213 2.78 -0.52 -9.55
CA ASN A 213 3.39 -0.34 -10.87
C ASN A 213 4.91 -0.50 -10.83
#